data_AF-A0A940KN95-F1
#
_entry.id   AF-A0A940KN95-F1
#
_cell.length_a   1.000
_cell.length_b   1.000
_cell.length_c   1.000
_cell.angle_alpha   90.00
_cell.angle_beta   90.00
_cell.angle_gamma   90.00
#
_symmetry.space_group_name_H-M   'P 1'
#
loop_
_entity.id
_entity.type
_entity.pdbx_description
1 polymer ?
#
loop_
_entity_poly.entity_id
_entity_poly.type
_entity_poly.pdbx_seq_one_letter_code
_entity_poly.pdbx_strand_id
1 'polypeptide(L)'
;MRKFLLFFLLPFCALTVSGQTTFTWNGSASSDWSVPSNWTPAGVPSSSDNIVIVNTANSCRLIANATVNNMTLTSGTIDLAGFVLTVNGTNFNCTAGTIQPGRLMVSGANSVSFGNGPLVFN
;
A
#
# COMPACT_ATOMS: atom_id res chain seq x y z
N MET A 1 0.62 -62.85 4.60
CA MET A 1 1.16 -61.47 4.81
C MET A 1 0.63 -60.58 3.71
N ARG A 2 -0.46 -59.84 3.95
CA ARG A 2 -0.98 -58.86 2.98
C ARG A 2 -0.53 -57.48 3.45
N LYS A 3 0.50 -56.93 2.79
CA LYS A 3 1.01 -55.58 3.04
C LYS A 3 -0.03 -54.59 2.51
N PHE A 4 -0.77 -53.95 3.41
CA PHE A 4 -1.60 -52.80 3.06
C PHE A 4 -0.69 -51.58 2.98
N LEU A 5 -0.34 -51.17 1.76
CA LEU A 5 0.38 -49.93 1.52
C LEU A 5 -0.63 -48.77 1.65
N LEU A 6 -0.64 -48.12 2.81
CA LEU A 6 -1.43 -46.90 3.05
C LEU A 6 -0.71 -45.73 2.35
N PHE A 7 -1.17 -45.39 1.14
CA PHE A 7 -0.82 -44.12 0.50
C PHE A 7 -1.59 -43.01 1.23
N PHE A 8 -0.90 -42.34 2.16
CA PHE A 8 -1.40 -41.13 2.79
C PHE A 8 -1.32 -40.00 1.75
N LEU A 9 -2.42 -39.77 1.03
CA LEU A 9 -2.55 -38.64 0.11
C LEU A 9 -2.68 -37.36 0.97
N LEU A 10 -1.54 -36.74 1.31
CA LEU A 10 -1.52 -35.40 1.91
C LEU A 10 -2.21 -34.44 0.94
N PRO A 11 -3.32 -33.78 1.33
CA PRO A 11 -3.83 -32.69 0.52
C PRO A 11 -2.79 -31.57 0.60
N PHE A 12 -2.14 -31.28 -0.53
CA PHE A 12 -1.32 -30.08 -0.66
C PHE A 12 -2.26 -28.88 -0.59
N CYS A 13 -2.55 -28.45 0.64
CA CYS A 13 -3.20 -27.18 0.90
C CYS A 13 -2.24 -26.10 0.39
N ALA A 14 -2.56 -25.50 -0.75
CA ALA A 14 -1.80 -24.37 -1.28
C ALA A 14 -1.95 -23.22 -0.28
N LEU A 15 -0.97 -23.09 0.63
CA LEU A 15 -0.85 -21.92 1.47
C LEU A 15 -0.51 -20.75 0.53
N THR A 16 -1.47 -19.87 0.30
CA THR A 16 -1.17 -18.56 -0.28
C THR A 16 -0.36 -17.80 0.76
N VAL A 17 0.97 -17.86 0.65
CA VAL A 17 1.85 -16.93 1.36
C VAL A 17 1.53 -15.54 0.80
N SER A 18 0.72 -14.77 1.53
CA SER A 18 0.57 -13.34 1.26
C SER A 18 1.86 -12.68 1.73
N GLY A 19 2.82 -12.57 0.80
CA GLY A 19 4.05 -11.84 1.02
C GLY A 19 3.76 -10.33 0.99
N GLN A 20 4.37 -9.60 1.92
CA GLN A 20 4.37 -8.14 1.91
C GLN A 20 4.99 -7.65 0.59
N THR A 21 4.17 -7.05 -0.29
CA THR A 21 4.64 -6.45 -1.53
C THR A 21 4.75 -4.94 -1.36
N THR A 22 5.75 -4.32 -1.96
CA THR A 22 5.84 -2.86 -2.01
C THR A 22 5.38 -2.38 -3.38
N PHE A 23 4.33 -1.58 -3.40
CA PHE A 23 3.78 -0.97 -4.60
C PHE A 23 4.17 0.49 -4.69
N THR A 24 4.74 0.90 -5.82
CA THR A 24 5.03 2.31 -6.12
C THR A 24 3.93 2.88 -6.99
N TRP A 25 3.34 4.00 -6.58
CA TRP A 25 2.41 4.75 -7.44
C TRP A 25 3.18 5.30 -8.64
N ASN A 26 2.90 4.76 -9.83
CA ASN A 26 3.50 5.17 -11.09
C ASN A 26 2.60 6.15 -11.88
N GLY A 27 1.29 6.21 -11.55
CA GLY A 27 0.33 7.14 -12.14
C GLY A 27 0.27 7.11 -13.66
N SER A 28 0.57 5.97 -14.29
CA SER A 28 0.75 5.87 -15.74
C SER A 28 -0.57 5.84 -16.53
N ALA A 29 -1.68 5.45 -15.90
CA ALA A 29 -2.98 5.30 -16.57
C ALA A 29 -4.01 6.37 -16.15
N SER A 30 -4.08 6.73 -14.87
CA SER A 30 -5.03 7.72 -14.34
C SER A 30 -4.63 8.18 -12.93
N SER A 31 -5.48 9.00 -12.30
CA SER A 31 -5.34 9.38 -10.88
C SER A 31 -6.01 8.39 -9.91
N ASP A 32 -6.73 7.38 -10.40
CA ASP A 32 -7.56 6.50 -9.58
C ASP A 32 -6.74 5.41 -8.86
N TRP A 33 -6.75 5.44 -7.52
CA TRP A 33 -6.08 4.47 -6.65
C TRP A 33 -6.38 3.01 -7.02
N SER A 34 -7.61 2.73 -7.44
CA SER A 34 -8.11 1.38 -7.68
C SER A 34 -7.71 0.79 -9.03
N VAL A 35 -7.07 1.58 -9.90
CA VAL A 35 -6.61 1.13 -11.22
C VAL A 35 -5.25 0.41 -11.07
N PRO A 36 -5.16 -0.91 -11.31
CA PRO A 36 -3.93 -1.68 -11.06
C PRO A 36 -2.71 -1.21 -11.84
N SER A 37 -2.90 -0.67 -13.05
CA SER A 37 -1.82 -0.18 -13.90
C SER A 37 -1.16 1.10 -13.38
N ASN A 38 -1.79 1.81 -12.42
CA ASN A 38 -1.18 2.96 -11.76
C ASN A 38 -0.15 2.56 -10.69
N TRP A 39 0.00 1.26 -10.41
CA TRP A 39 0.94 0.74 -9.43
C TRP A 39 2.00 -0.14 -10.09
N THR A 40 3.21 -0.13 -9.51
CA THR A 40 4.30 -1.03 -9.88
C THR A 40 4.73 -1.83 -8.64
N PRO A 41 4.68 -3.18 -8.66
CA PRO A 41 4.14 -4.03 -9.71
C PRO A 41 2.63 -3.81 -9.94
N ALA A 42 2.09 -4.23 -11.09
CA ALA A 42 0.68 -4.00 -11.40
C ALA A 42 -0.23 -4.76 -10.42
N GLY A 43 -1.09 -4.03 -9.72
CA GLY A 43 -1.96 -4.54 -8.67
C GLY A 43 -2.43 -3.42 -7.74
N VAL A 44 -3.54 -3.60 -7.04
CA VAL A 44 -3.99 -2.62 -6.04
C VAL A 44 -3.44 -3.03 -4.67
N PRO A 45 -2.74 -2.15 -3.94
CA PRO A 45 -2.22 -2.46 -2.62
C PRO A 45 -3.34 -2.83 -1.64
N SER A 46 -3.11 -3.88 -0.86
CA SER A 46 -3.98 -4.31 0.22
C SER A 46 -3.41 -3.95 1.60
N SER A 47 -4.10 -4.34 2.67
CA SER A 47 -3.67 -4.06 4.05
C SER A 47 -2.35 -4.72 4.46
N SER A 48 -1.87 -5.74 3.74
CA SER A 48 -0.57 -6.38 3.98
C SER A 48 0.58 -5.72 3.22
N ASP A 49 0.28 -4.80 2.31
CA ASP A 49 1.24 -4.27 1.35
C ASP A 49 1.74 -2.89 1.74
N ASN A 50 2.97 -2.58 1.31
CA ASN A 50 3.53 -1.24 1.46
C ASN A 50 3.23 -0.41 0.23
N ILE A 51 3.18 0.91 0.41
CA ILE A 51 3.09 1.85 -0.70
C ILE A 51 4.24 2.86 -0.68
N VAL A 52 4.63 3.28 -1.88
CA VAL A 52 5.52 4.42 -2.10
C VAL A 52 4.82 5.40 -3.05
N ILE A 53 4.62 6.63 -2.59
CA ILE A 53 4.06 7.71 -3.41
C ILE A 53 5.20 8.60 -3.87
N VAL A 54 5.35 8.71 -5.19
CA VAL A 54 6.33 9.55 -5.88
C VAL A 54 5.61 10.55 -6.78
N ASN A 55 6.29 11.62 -7.18
CA ASN A 55 5.77 12.53 -8.19
C ASN A 55 5.64 11.81 -9.55
N THR A 56 4.46 11.91 -10.16
CA THR A 56 4.13 11.28 -11.46
C THR A 56 3.19 12.19 -12.25
N ALA A 57 2.87 11.80 -13.49
CA ALA A 57 1.97 12.59 -14.35
C ALA A 57 0.55 12.71 -13.78
N ASN A 58 0.04 11.65 -13.14
CA ASN A 58 -1.26 11.64 -12.49
C ASN A 58 -1.10 11.47 -10.98
N SER A 59 -1.56 12.44 -10.20
CA SER A 59 -1.49 12.35 -8.74
C SER A 59 -2.34 11.20 -8.21
N CYS A 60 -1.90 10.59 -7.11
CA CYS A 60 -2.62 9.47 -6.51
C CYS A 60 -3.89 9.97 -5.84
N ARG A 61 -5.07 9.43 -6.16
CA ARG A 61 -6.34 9.85 -5.56
C ARG A 61 -7.17 8.65 -5.10
N LEU A 62 -7.59 8.69 -3.84
CA LEU A 62 -8.52 7.70 -3.29
C LEU A 62 -9.93 7.87 -3.86
N ILE A 63 -10.61 6.74 -4.03
CA ILE A 63 -12.03 6.66 -4.40
C ILE A 63 -12.90 6.00 -3.31
N ALA A 64 -12.26 5.49 -2.27
CA ALA A 64 -12.86 4.85 -1.09
C ALA A 64 -11.81 4.81 0.04
N ASN A 65 -12.24 4.40 1.23
CA ASN A 65 -11.31 4.14 2.33
C ASN A 65 -10.32 3.03 1.94
N ALA A 66 -9.05 3.19 2.29
CA ALA A 66 -7.99 2.24 1.99
C ALA A 66 -7.17 1.94 3.24
N THR A 67 -6.59 0.74 3.30
CA THR A 67 -5.68 0.32 4.35
C THR A 67 -4.44 -0.28 3.72
N VAL A 68 -3.28 0.12 4.22
CA VAL A 68 -1.96 -0.39 3.80
C VAL A 68 -1.15 -0.75 5.03
N ASN A 69 -0.11 -1.56 4.83
CA ASN A 69 0.84 -1.89 5.87
C ASN A 69 1.74 -0.68 6.16
N ASN A 70 2.71 -0.36 5.31
CA ASN A 70 3.56 0.83 5.50
C ASN A 70 3.37 1.82 4.36
N MET A 71 3.67 3.10 4.62
CA MET A 71 3.60 4.14 3.61
C MET A 71 4.86 5.00 3.60
N THR A 72 5.39 5.25 2.41
CA THR A 72 6.43 6.24 2.15
C THR A 72 5.94 7.29 1.15
N LEU A 73 6.08 8.59 1.46
CA LEU A 73 5.81 9.70 0.55
C LEU A 73 7.10 10.48 0.30
N THR A 74 7.59 10.51 -0.95
CA THR A 74 8.92 11.09 -1.25
C THR A 74 8.92 12.40 -2.01
N SER A 75 7.92 12.66 -2.86
CA SER A 75 7.85 13.88 -3.67
C SER A 75 6.49 14.18 -4.32
N GLY A 76 5.53 13.24 -4.29
CA GLY A 76 4.26 13.35 -5.01
C GLY A 76 3.12 13.94 -4.20
N THR A 77 1.92 13.84 -4.78
CA THR A 77 0.66 14.18 -4.12
C THR A 77 -0.18 12.92 -3.96
N ILE A 78 -0.72 12.75 -2.75
CA ILE A 78 -1.84 11.84 -2.50
C ILE A 78 -3.06 12.66 -2.07
N ASP A 79 -4.12 12.52 -2.83
CA ASP A 79 -5.42 13.10 -2.59
C ASP A 79 -6.32 12.08 -1.92
N LEU A 80 -6.58 12.30 -0.64
CA LEU A 80 -7.43 11.43 0.14
C LEU A 80 -8.92 11.59 -0.23
N ALA A 81 -9.29 12.64 -0.96
CA ALA A 81 -10.64 12.88 -1.47
C ALA A 81 -11.74 12.81 -0.39
N GLY A 82 -11.42 13.17 0.86
CA GLY A 82 -12.33 13.06 2.00
C GLY A 82 -12.42 11.66 2.64
N PHE A 83 -11.77 10.64 2.07
CA PHE A 83 -11.70 9.29 2.61
C PHE A 83 -10.61 9.12 3.67
N VAL A 84 -10.59 7.94 4.28
CA VAL A 84 -9.58 7.53 5.26
C VAL A 84 -8.53 6.63 4.60
N LEU A 85 -7.25 7.03 4.68
CA LEU A 85 -6.13 6.12 4.46
C LEU A 85 -5.60 5.65 5.81
N THR A 86 -5.63 4.35 6.05
CA THR A 86 -5.11 3.74 7.27
C THR A 86 -3.76 3.08 7.03
N VAL A 87 -2.76 3.39 7.86
CA VAL A 87 -1.42 2.78 7.85
C VAL A 87 -1.26 1.95 9.13
N ASN A 88 -1.33 0.62 8.99
CA ASN A 88 -1.34 -0.34 10.12
C ASN A 88 0.06 -0.81 10.54
N GLY A 89 1.03 -0.70 9.65
CA GLY A 89 2.40 -1.14 9.85
C GLY A 89 3.19 -0.18 10.71
N THR A 90 4.42 -0.57 11.02
CA THR A 90 5.27 0.13 11.98
C THR A 90 5.93 1.39 11.42
N ASN A 91 5.84 1.62 10.09
CA ASN A 91 6.56 2.66 9.39
C ASN A 91 5.61 3.56 8.58
N PHE A 92 5.61 4.84 8.94
CA PHE A 92 5.09 5.93 8.11
C PHE A 92 6.20 6.98 7.92
N ASN A 93 6.69 7.13 6.69
CA ASN A 93 7.79 8.04 6.37
C ASN A 93 7.39 9.02 5.27
N CYS A 94 7.52 10.30 5.55
CA CYS A 94 7.12 11.36 4.64
C CYS A 94 8.29 12.32 4.47
N THR A 95 9.05 12.24 3.37
CA THR A 95 10.28 13.03 3.22
C THR A 95 10.08 14.34 2.47
N ALA A 96 9.13 14.36 1.53
CA ALA A 96 8.61 15.55 0.86
C ALA A 96 7.28 15.17 0.16
N GLY A 97 6.43 16.15 -0.15
CA GLY A 97 5.19 15.93 -0.90
C GLY A 97 3.97 16.57 -0.26
N THR A 98 2.80 16.29 -0.83
CA THR A 98 1.53 16.87 -0.39
C THR A 98 0.52 15.76 -0.06
N ILE A 99 -0.14 15.90 1.08
CA ILE A 99 -1.34 15.13 1.41
C ILE A 99 -2.51 16.11 1.34
N GLN A 100 -3.37 15.90 0.36
CA GLN A 100 -4.57 16.70 0.11
C GLN A 100 -5.76 16.22 0.98
N PRO A 101 -6.84 17.02 1.10
CA PRO A 101 -7.85 16.86 2.13
C PRO A 101 -8.45 15.45 2.28
N GLY A 102 -8.50 14.99 3.53
CA GLY A 102 -9.10 13.74 3.98
C GLY A 102 -8.54 13.35 5.35
N ARG A 103 -8.60 12.06 5.71
CA ARG A 103 -8.07 11.60 6.99
C ARG A 103 -6.96 10.58 6.78
N LEU A 104 -5.73 10.94 7.09
CA LEU A 104 -4.65 9.97 7.25
C LEU A 104 -4.67 9.44 8.69
N MET A 105 -4.87 8.14 8.86
CA MET A 105 -4.83 7.47 10.16
C MET A 105 -3.62 6.54 10.23
N VAL A 106 -2.63 6.91 11.03
CA VAL A 106 -1.46 6.08 11.31
C VAL A 106 -1.69 5.36 12.63
N SER A 107 -2.14 4.10 12.57
CA SER A 107 -2.67 3.35 13.72
C SER A 107 -1.63 2.43 14.37
N GLY A 108 -0.66 1.93 13.60
CA GLY A 108 0.33 0.95 14.09
C GLY A 108 1.79 1.39 14.00
N ALA A 109 2.06 2.64 13.61
CA ALA A 109 3.44 3.07 13.42
C ALA A 109 4.17 3.24 14.74
N ASN A 110 5.28 2.53 14.90
CA ASN A 110 6.26 2.77 15.96
C ASN A 110 7.15 3.98 15.62
N SER A 111 7.25 4.31 14.33
CA SER A 111 8.01 5.45 13.84
C SER A 111 7.20 6.25 12.84
N VAL A 112 7.02 7.54 13.14
CA VAL A 112 6.49 8.55 12.22
C VAL A 112 7.65 9.49 11.93
N SER A 113 8.13 9.46 10.69
CA SER A 113 9.27 10.27 10.24
C SER A 113 8.78 11.31 9.24
N PHE A 114 9.18 12.56 9.47
CA PHE A 114 9.02 13.67 8.55
C PHE A 114 10.41 14.12 8.11
N GLY A 115 10.67 14.16 6.81
CA GLY A 115 11.96 14.59 6.26
C GLY A 115 12.09 16.09 6.17
N ASN A 116 13.25 16.54 5.68
CA ASN A 116 13.61 17.96 5.61
C ASN A 116 12.93 18.72 4.45
N GLY A 117 12.22 18.01 3.56
CA GLY A 117 11.46 18.62 2.47
C GLY A 117 10.14 19.23 2.95
N PRO A 118 9.51 20.12 2.15
CA PRO A 118 8.22 20.66 2.51
C PRO A 118 7.18 19.55 2.52
N LEU A 119 6.48 19.44 3.66
CA LEU A 119 5.29 18.62 3.81
C LEU A 119 4.10 19.52 4.01
N VAL A 120 3.13 19.38 3.12
CA VAL A 120 1.91 20.18 3.14
C VAL A 120 0.73 19.26 3.41
N PHE A 121 0.03 19.52 4.51
CA PHE A 121 -1.31 19.01 4.78
C PHE A 121 -2.28 20.12 4.39
N ASN A 122 -3.04 19.90 3.33
CA ASN A 122 -4.01 20.87 2.81
C ASN A 122 -5.43 20.43 3.09
#